data_AF-A0A502II72-F1
#
_entry.id   AF-A0A502II72-F1
#
_cell.length_a   1.000
_cell.length_b   1.000
_cell.length_c   1.000
_cell.angle_alpha   90.00
_cell.angle_beta   90.00
_cell.angle_gamma   90.00
#
_symmetry.space_group_name_H-M   'P 1'
#
loop_
_entity.id
_entity.type
_entity.pdbx_description
1 polymer ?
#
loop_
_entity_poly.entity_id
_entity_poly.type
_entity_poly.pdbx_seq_one_letter_code
_entity_poly.pdbx_strand_id
1 'polypeptide(L)'
;MAFYHLAVTLCAAVLGSPEHCESERMIDTQYVSLVSCYSAAEKIDKKVTGDFLEEAKSQGDEQAKLKVKTRCLTIEEGEAFLKKEGPSALVVTGKKFE
;
A
#
# COMPACT_ATOMS: atom_id res chain seq x y z
N MET A 1 16.59 18.51 0.18
CA MET A 1 15.80 17.50 0.92
C MET A 1 15.21 16.56 -0.11
N ALA A 2 15.38 15.24 0.05
CA ALA A 2 14.82 14.25 -0.87
C ALA A 2 13.40 13.89 -0.41
N PHE A 3 12.45 13.86 -1.34
CA PHE A 3 11.05 13.48 -1.09
C PHE A 3 10.78 12.12 -1.70
N TYR A 4 9.88 11.37 -1.07
CA TYR A 4 9.53 10.01 -1.47
C TYR A 4 8.02 9.86 -1.61
N HIS A 5 7.62 8.99 -2.54
CA HIS A 5 6.27 8.47 -2.68
C HIS A 5 6.19 7.07 -2.09
N LEU A 6 5.03 6.69 -1.57
CA LEU A 6 4.81 5.35 -1.05
C LEU A 6 4.08 4.51 -2.10
N ALA A 7 4.68 3.43 -2.57
CA ALA A 7 4.01 2.43 -3.39
C ALA A 7 3.54 1.25 -2.54
N VAL A 8 2.33 0.76 -2.81
CA VAL A 8 1.66 -0.30 -2.06
C VAL A 8 1.08 -1.33 -3.02
N THR A 9 1.30 -2.60 -2.72
CA THR A 9 0.67 -3.76 -3.38
C THR A 9 -0.01 -4.61 -2.33
N LEU A 10 -1.24 -5.04 -2.59
CA LEU A 10 -2.03 -5.87 -1.68
C LEU A 10 -2.18 -7.26 -2.30
N CYS A 11 -1.82 -8.31 -1.56
CA CYS A 11 -2.05 -9.69 -1.97
C CYS A 11 -2.93 -10.38 -0.92
N ALA A 12 -4.07 -10.93 -1.34
CA ALA A 12 -5.03 -11.58 -0.45
C ALA A 12 -5.26 -13.05 -0.87
N ALA A 13 -5.46 -13.91 0.11
CA ALA A 13 -5.94 -15.29 -0.07
C ALA A 13 -7.10 -15.54 0.90
N VAL A 14 -8.12 -16.25 0.43
CA VAL A 14 -9.38 -16.52 1.14
C VAL A 14 -9.65 -18.02 1.05
N LEU A 15 -10.01 -18.69 2.15
CA LEU A 15 -10.36 -20.12 2.18
C LEU A 15 -9.36 -21.06 1.45
N GLY A 16 -8.06 -20.79 1.56
CA GLY A 16 -7.01 -21.63 0.93
C GLY A 16 -6.86 -21.45 -0.58
N SER A 17 -7.52 -20.45 -1.19
CA SER A 17 -7.30 -20.06 -2.59
C SER A 17 -5.87 -19.58 -2.83
N PRO A 18 -5.36 -19.65 -4.08
CA PRO A 18 -4.12 -18.98 -4.43
C PRO A 18 -4.20 -17.47 -4.12
N GLU A 19 -3.08 -16.89 -3.70
CA GLU A 19 -2.97 -15.45 -3.44
C GLU A 19 -3.27 -14.66 -4.72
N HIS A 20 -4.22 -13.73 -4.63
CA HIS A 20 -4.50 -12.74 -5.67
C HIS A 20 -3.88 -11.41 -5.27
N CYS A 21 -2.98 -10.88 -6.11
CA CYS A 21 -2.36 -9.59 -5.90
C CYS A 21 -3.03 -8.52 -6.76
N GLU A 22 -3.50 -7.46 -6.12
CA GLU A 22 -3.90 -6.22 -6.77
C GLU A 22 -2.70 -5.55 -7.45
N SER A 23 -2.96 -4.75 -8.47
CA SER A 23 -1.92 -3.91 -9.09
C SER A 23 -1.32 -2.94 -8.07
N GLU A 24 0.00 -2.72 -8.18
CA GLU A 24 0.71 -1.75 -7.34
C GLU A 24 0.09 -0.36 -7.53
N ARG A 25 -0.12 0.36 -6.42
CA ARG A 25 -0.61 1.75 -6.43
C ARG A 25 0.36 2.64 -5.70
N MET A 26 0.58 3.84 -6.24
CA MET A 26 1.38 4.88 -5.62
C MET A 26 0.47 5.82 -4.83
N ILE A 27 0.79 6.06 -3.58
CA ILE A 27 0.13 7.02 -2.71
C ILE A 27 0.90 8.32 -2.81
N ASP A 28 0.20 9.39 -3.19
CA ASP A 28 0.77 10.73 -3.17
C ASP A 28 0.91 11.20 -1.72
N THR A 29 2.08 10.91 -1.15
CA THR A 29 2.47 11.41 0.16
C THR A 29 3.18 12.74 -0.04
N GLN A 30 2.43 13.83 0.03
CA GLN A 30 3.01 15.18 -0.03
C GLN A 30 4.13 15.33 1.03
N TYR A 31 5.36 15.52 0.54
CA TYR A 31 6.54 15.95 1.28
C TYR A 31 6.95 15.10 2.49
N VAL A 32 7.22 13.80 2.30
CA VAL A 32 7.77 12.94 3.36
C VAL A 32 9.25 12.64 3.17
N SER A 33 10.01 12.71 4.27
CA SER A 33 11.36 12.16 4.35
C SER A 33 11.35 10.63 4.20
N LEU A 34 12.49 10.00 3.92
CA LEU A 34 12.59 8.55 3.80
C LEU A 34 12.05 7.83 5.07
N VAL A 35 12.39 8.35 6.25
CA VAL A 35 11.94 7.80 7.54
C VAL A 35 10.42 7.87 7.64
N SER A 36 9.84 9.04 7.32
CA SER A 36 8.39 9.24 7.32
C SER A 36 7.67 8.35 6.32
N CYS A 37 8.28 8.08 5.16
CA CYS A 37 7.72 7.16 4.17
C CYS A 37 7.64 5.71 4.71
N TYR A 38 8.69 5.21 5.36
CA TYR A 38 8.64 3.88 5.97
C TYR A 38 7.70 3.81 7.18
N SER A 39 7.61 4.86 7.99
CA SER A 39 6.62 4.92 9.07
C SER A 39 5.18 4.94 8.52
N ALA A 40 4.93 5.65 7.41
CA ALA A 40 3.65 5.62 6.74
C ALA A 40 3.33 4.23 6.17
N ALA A 41 4.32 3.58 5.55
CA ALA A 41 4.22 2.21 5.04
C ALA A 41 3.78 1.23 6.13
N GLU A 42 4.42 1.28 7.30
CA GLU A 42 4.08 0.42 8.43
C GLU A 42 2.67 0.70 8.99
N LYS A 43 2.27 1.98 9.07
CA LYS A 43 0.92 2.36 9.50
C LYS A 43 -0.15 1.83 8.55
N ILE A 44 0.09 1.89 7.23
CA ILE A 44 -0.83 1.37 6.22
C ILE A 44 -0.88 -0.16 6.30
N ASP A 45 0.27 -0.84 6.36
CA ASP A 45 0.33 -2.30 6.46
C ASP A 45 -0.47 -2.80 7.66
N LYS A 46 -0.19 -2.28 8.86
CA LYS A 46 -0.90 -2.67 10.09
C LYS A 46 -2.40 -2.41 10.01
N LYS A 47 -2.81 -1.25 9.50
CA LYS A 47 -4.22 -0.88 9.41
C LYS A 47 -4.96 -1.75 8.41
N VAL A 48 -4.45 -1.86 7.18
CA VAL A 48 -5.13 -2.60 6.10
C VAL A 48 -5.17 -4.09 6.41
N THR A 49 -4.08 -4.66 6.95
CA THR A 49 -4.06 -6.06 7.40
C THR A 49 -5.02 -6.30 8.55
N GLY A 50 -5.10 -5.38 9.52
CA GLY A 50 -6.07 -5.45 10.62
C GLY A 50 -7.51 -5.44 10.12
N ASP A 51 -7.88 -4.41 9.35
CA ASP A 51 -9.22 -4.22 8.81
C ASP A 51 -9.67 -5.45 7.98
N PHE A 52 -8.78 -5.99 7.12
CA PHE A 52 -9.07 -7.19 6.32
C PHE A 52 -9.28 -8.45 7.17
N LEU A 53 -8.42 -8.69 8.17
CA LEU A 53 -8.53 -9.88 9.01
C LEU A 53 -9.76 -9.82 9.93
N GLU A 54 -10.14 -8.64 10.41
CA GLU A 54 -11.39 -8.46 11.17
C GLU A 54 -12.61 -8.72 10.29
N GLU A 55 -12.63 -8.18 9.06
CA GLU A 55 -13.72 -8.43 8.12
C GLU A 55 -13.82 -9.92 7.74
N ALA A 56 -12.69 -10.57 7.41
CA ALA A 56 -12.66 -11.99 7.08
C ALA A 56 -13.15 -12.87 8.25
N LYS A 57 -12.73 -12.57 9.48
CA LYS A 57 -13.23 -13.25 10.69
C LYS A 57 -14.74 -13.06 10.87
N SER A 58 -15.25 -11.85 10.62
CA SER A 58 -16.70 -11.58 10.72
C SER A 58 -17.53 -12.40 9.71
N GLN A 59 -16.91 -12.80 8.60
CA GLN A 59 -17.51 -13.64 7.56
C GLN A 59 -17.24 -15.15 7.77
N GLY A 60 -16.54 -15.53 8.84
CA GLY A 60 -16.25 -16.92 9.19
C GLY A 60 -15.02 -17.51 8.47
N ASP A 61 -14.17 -16.69 7.84
CA ASP A 61 -12.91 -17.16 7.25
C ASP A 61 -11.73 -16.99 8.22
N GLU A 62 -11.44 -18.06 8.95
CA GLU A 62 -10.28 -18.14 9.86
C GLU A 62 -8.95 -18.37 9.13
N GLN A 63 -8.96 -18.68 7.82
CA GLN A 63 -7.78 -18.97 7.03
C GLN A 63 -7.35 -17.81 6.11
N ALA A 64 -8.08 -16.70 6.14
CA ALA A 64 -7.77 -15.52 5.35
C ALA A 64 -6.36 -15.00 5.65
N LYS A 65 -5.63 -14.66 4.59
CA LYS A 65 -4.29 -14.08 4.67
C LYS A 65 -4.21 -12.84 3.81
N LEU A 66 -3.72 -11.76 4.39
CA LEU A 66 -3.32 -10.57 3.65
C LEU A 66 -1.81 -10.37 3.77
N LYS A 67 -1.18 -10.08 2.64
CA LYS A 67 0.20 -9.65 2.56
C LYS A 67 0.25 -8.30 1.87
N VAL A 68 0.63 -7.27 2.63
CA VAL A 68 0.90 -5.95 2.09
C VAL A 68 2.39 -5.87 1.75
N LYS A 69 2.70 -5.38 0.54
CA LYS A 69 4.07 -5.03 0.16
C LYS A 69 4.12 -3.53 -0.07
N THR A 70 5.03 -2.87 0.62
CA THR A 70 5.23 -1.43 0.52
C THR A 70 6.67 -1.11 0.15
N ARG A 71 6.88 -0.05 -0.64
CA ARG A 71 8.21 0.49 -0.89
C ARG A 71 8.18 2.00 -1.07
N CYS A 72 9.26 2.65 -0.66
CA CYS A 72 9.45 4.07 -0.87
C CYS A 72 10.12 4.29 -2.23
N LEU A 73 9.50 5.12 -3.06
CA LEU A 73 10.00 5.54 -4.36
C LEU A 73 10.52 6.96 -4.23
N THR A 74 11.66 7.25 -4.84
CA THR A 74 12.08 8.64 -5.09
C THR A 74 11.10 9.36 -6.02
N ILE A 75 11.23 10.67 -6.15
CA ILE A 75 10.43 11.45 -7.12
C ILE A 75 10.60 10.88 -8.54
N GLU A 76 11.83 10.60 -8.97
CA GLU A 76 12.12 10.09 -10.32
C GLU A 76 11.49 8.71 -10.55
N GLU A 77 11.57 7.83 -9.56
CA GLU A 77 10.92 6.52 -9.61
C GLU A 77 9.39 6.64 -9.62
N GLY A 78 8.83 7.60 -8.88
CA GLY A 78 7.39 7.87 -8.86
C GLY A 78 6.88 8.39 -10.21
N GLU A 79 7.62 9.31 -10.85
CA GLU A 79 7.30 9.78 -12.20
C GLU A 79 7.39 8.65 -13.24
N ALA A 80 8.44 7.82 -13.18
CA ALA A 80 8.60 6.68 -14.06
C ALA A 80 7.48 5.65 -13.87
N PHE A 81 7.08 5.42 -12.62
CA PHE A 81 5.97 4.54 -12.25
C PHE A 81 4.65 5.03 -12.86
N LEU A 82 4.31 6.31 -12.69
CA LEU A 82 3.07 6.87 -13.24
C LEU A 82 3.05 6.91 -14.77
N LYS A 83 4.21 7.08 -15.42
CA LYS A 83 4.31 6.98 -16.89
C LYS A 83 4.02 5.56 -17.38
N LYS A 84 4.38 4.54 -16.59
CA LYS A 84 4.23 3.12 -16.94
C LYS A 84 2.83 2.59 -16.63
N GLU A 85 2.35 2.80 -15.41
CA GLU A 85 1.08 2.25 -14.92
C GLU A 85 -0.12 3.20 -15.14
N GLY A 86 0.17 4.45 -15.52
CA GLY A 86 -0.83 5.47 -15.76
C GLY A 86 -1.32 6.19 -14.50
N PRO A 87 -2.10 7.27 -14.67
CA PRO A 87 -2.58 8.10 -13.57
C PRO A 87 -3.56 7.37 -12.64
N SER A 88 -4.22 6.30 -13.10
CA SER A 88 -5.09 5.46 -12.28
C SER A 88 -4.35 4.70 -11.17
N ALA A 89 -3.03 4.54 -11.30
CA ALA A 89 -2.20 3.95 -10.26
C ALA A 89 -1.88 4.95 -9.13
N LEU A 90 -2.22 6.24 -9.29
CA LEU A 90 -2.06 7.25 -8.25
C LEU A 90 -3.27 7.30 -7.32
N VAL A 91 -3.02 7.21 -6.02
CA VAL A 91 -3.99 7.43 -4.97
C VAL A 91 -3.61 8.72 -4.25
N VAL A 92 -4.40 9.78 -4.45
CA VAL A 92 -4.20 11.05 -3.77
C VAL A 92 -4.91 11.01 -2.42
N THR A 93 -4.16 10.78 -1.35
CA THR A 93 -4.71 10.83 0.01
C THR A 93 -4.49 12.23 0.56
N GLY A 94 -5.54 13.02 0.77
CA GLY A 94 -5.45 14.34 1.42
C GLY A 94 -5.00 14.30 2.89
N LYS A 95 -4.55 13.15 3.38
CA LYS A 95 -4.03 12.95 4.73
C LYS A 95 -2.50 13.01 4.69
N LYS A 96 -1.92 13.90 5.49
CA LYS A 96 -0.51 13.81 5.84
C LYS A 96 -0.34 12.61 6.78
N PHE A 97 0.58 11.72 6.43
CA PHE A 97 1.01 10.67 7.33
C PHE A 97 2.09 11.26 8.25
N GLU A 98 1.66 11.87 9.35
CA GLU A 98 2.52 12.23 10.49
C GLU A 98 2.66 11.01 11.42
#